data_AF-A0A370P2Y2-F1
#
_entry.id   AF-A0A370P2Y2-F1
#
_cell.length_a   1.000
_cell.length_b   1.000
_cell.length_c   1.000
_cell.angle_alpha   90.00
_cell.angle_beta   90.00
_cell.angle_gamma   90.00
#
_symmetry.space_group_name_H-M   'P 1'
#
loop_
_entity.id
_entity.type
_entity.pdbx_description
1 polymer ?
#
loop_
_entity_poly.entity_id
_entity_poly.type
_entity_poly.pdbx_seq_one_letter_code
_entity_poly.pdbx_strand_id
1 'polypeptide(L)'
;MSERTTSRVIPRPGPNDSIPLLTEVVELPDAETAPQGGVIDTFGMDDAGLVMQVGDTGEPPAQPAAHAEVRDPGEDDLRAVRTELLSRVMMRFRTEWPQVVAAHTEATLQSRLAPLTAQLASELTQSLEARLVEWLDATLEEIEKTPGRD
;
A
#
# COMPACT_ATOMS: atom_id res chain seq x y z
N MET A 1 7.29 38.88 -22.90
CA MET A 1 6.98 37.63 -22.18
C MET A 1 5.51 37.33 -22.44
N SER A 2 5.20 36.25 -23.17
CA SER A 2 3.81 35.85 -23.43
C SER A 2 3.67 34.36 -23.16
N GLU A 3 2.92 34.06 -22.11
CA GLU A 3 2.63 32.71 -21.63
C GLU A 3 1.66 32.03 -22.61
N ARG A 4 2.09 30.93 -23.24
CA ARG A 4 1.19 30.05 -24.00
C ARG A 4 0.61 29.00 -23.04
N THR A 5 -0.54 29.32 -22.46
CA THR A 5 -1.37 28.34 -21.75
C THR A 5 -1.97 27.36 -22.77
N THR A 6 -1.36 26.17 -22.89
CA THR A 6 -1.90 25.05 -23.66
C THR A 6 -3.02 24.40 -22.84
N SER A 7 -4.25 24.86 -23.10
CA SER A 7 -5.48 24.26 -22.59
C SER A 7 -5.64 22.86 -23.20
N ARG A 8 -5.53 21.82 -22.37
CA ARG A 8 -5.79 20.44 -22.78
C ARG A 8 -7.30 20.25 -22.93
N VAL A 9 -7.77 20.21 -24.18
CA VAL A 9 -9.15 19.87 -24.53
C VAL A 9 -9.39 18.41 -24.17
N ILE A 10 -10.24 18.15 -23.16
CA ILE A 10 -10.73 16.81 -22.85
C ILE A 10 -11.79 16.46 -23.91
N PRO A 11 -11.59 15.41 -24.74
CA PRO A 11 -12.64 14.96 -25.66
C PRO A 11 -13.87 14.57 -24.87
N ARG A 12 -15.04 15.09 -25.25
CA ARG A 12 -16.30 14.65 -24.66
C ARG A 12 -16.53 13.20 -25.08
N PRO A 13 -16.78 12.26 -24.14
CA PRO A 13 -17.09 10.88 -24.50
C PRO A 13 -18.31 10.89 -25.42
N GLY A 14 -18.14 10.28 -26.60
CA GLY A 14 -19.21 10.15 -27.57
C GLY A 14 -20.29 9.18 -27.07
N PRO A 15 -21.50 9.20 -27.65
CA PRO A 15 -22.59 8.30 -27.23
C PRO A 15 -22.29 6.79 -27.39
N ASN A 16 -21.18 6.44 -28.04
CA ASN A 16 -20.70 5.06 -28.22
C ASN A 16 -19.49 4.72 -27.35
N ASP A 17 -19.06 5.60 -26.45
CA ASP A 17 -17.90 5.40 -25.56
C ASP A 17 -18.33 4.67 -24.27
N SER A 18 -19.17 3.65 -24.44
CA SER A 18 -19.73 2.85 -23.35
C SER A 18 -18.75 1.74 -23.00
N ILE A 19 -18.03 1.92 -21.89
CA ILE A 19 -17.32 0.81 -21.21
C ILE A 19 -18.39 -0.21 -20.80
N PRO A 20 -18.34 -1.47 -21.25
CA PRO A 20 -19.30 -2.47 -20.81
C PRO A 20 -19.06 -2.74 -19.33
N LEU A 21 -19.97 -2.22 -18.48
CA LEU A 21 -20.06 -2.60 -17.09
C LEU A 21 -20.57 -4.04 -17.06
N LEU A 22 -19.68 -4.99 -16.78
CA LEU A 22 -20.04 -6.37 -16.48
C LEU A 22 -20.72 -6.40 -15.10
N THR A 23 -21.98 -5.99 -15.03
CA THR A 23 -22.84 -6.16 -13.85
C THR A 23 -23.43 -7.56 -13.88
N GLU A 24 -22.59 -8.57 -13.67
CA GLU A 24 -23.09 -9.87 -13.25
C GLU A 24 -23.51 -9.76 -11.78
N VAL A 25 -24.82 -9.74 -11.56
CA VAL A 25 -25.40 -9.83 -10.21
C VAL A 25 -25.35 -11.31 -9.83
N VAL A 26 -24.43 -11.66 -8.96
CA VAL A 26 -24.42 -12.98 -8.32
C VAL A 26 -25.48 -12.96 -7.23
N GLU A 27 -26.57 -13.69 -7.43
CA GLU A 27 -27.62 -13.88 -6.43
C GLU A 27 -27.13 -14.91 -5.40
N LEU A 28 -26.68 -14.43 -4.24
CA LEU A 28 -26.33 -15.28 -3.10
C LEU A 28 -27.63 -15.68 -2.37
N PRO A 29 -27.82 -16.96 -1.98
CA PRO A 29 -29.00 -17.37 -1.24
C PRO A 29 -29.06 -16.71 0.15
N ASP A 30 -30.23 -16.19 0.50
CA ASP A 30 -30.52 -15.55 1.79
C ASP A 30 -30.27 -16.52 2.96
N ALA A 31 -29.21 -16.26 3.72
CA ALA A 31 -29.06 -16.80 5.06
C ALA A 31 -29.69 -15.80 6.04
N GLU A 32 -30.94 -16.07 6.42
CA GLU A 32 -31.62 -15.39 7.53
C GLU A 32 -30.81 -15.57 8.83
N THR A 33 -30.07 -14.54 9.26
CA THR A 33 -30.07 -14.02 10.65
C THR A 33 -29.06 -12.88 10.81
N ALA A 34 -29.54 -11.65 10.89
CA ALA A 34 -28.82 -10.59 11.59
C ALA A 34 -28.93 -10.83 13.11
N PRO A 35 -27.93 -10.40 13.89
CA PRO A 35 -28.20 -9.21 14.68
C PRO A 35 -27.19 -8.09 14.44
N GLN A 36 -27.69 -6.89 14.70
CA GLN A 36 -27.15 -5.58 14.39
C GLN A 36 -25.98 -5.18 15.29
N GLY A 37 -25.10 -4.34 14.75
CA GLY A 37 -24.37 -3.33 15.53
C GLY A 37 -23.06 -3.79 16.18
N GLY A 38 -22.00 -3.96 15.39
CA GLY A 38 -20.62 -3.98 15.88
C GLY A 38 -19.84 -2.84 15.25
N VAL A 39 -19.59 -1.76 15.99
CA VAL A 39 -18.54 -0.80 15.64
C VAL A 39 -17.23 -1.59 15.68
N ILE A 40 -16.56 -1.74 14.54
CA ILE A 40 -15.24 -2.36 14.49
C ILE A 40 -14.28 -1.37 15.15
N ASP A 41 -13.84 -1.69 16.36
CA ASP A 41 -12.79 -0.96 17.06
C ASP A 41 -11.45 -1.25 16.38
N THR A 42 -10.88 -0.24 15.72
CA THR A 42 -9.61 -0.35 14.99
C THR A 42 -8.40 0.06 15.84
N PHE A 43 -8.56 0.33 17.14
CA PHE A 43 -7.49 0.88 18.00
C PHE A 43 -6.34 -0.09 18.36
N GLY A 44 -6.24 -1.25 17.71
CA GLY A 44 -5.18 -2.22 17.98
C GLY A 44 -4.90 -3.22 16.85
N MET A 45 -5.15 -2.87 15.59
CA MET A 45 -4.87 -3.75 14.47
C MET A 45 -3.41 -3.61 14.04
N ASP A 46 -2.60 -4.67 14.25
CA ASP A 46 -1.21 -4.71 13.83
C ASP A 46 -1.09 -4.50 12.30
N ASP A 47 -0.15 -3.66 11.86
CA ASP A 47 0.03 -3.19 10.47
C ASP A 47 0.44 -4.28 9.45
N ALA A 48 0.44 -5.55 9.86
CA ALA A 48 0.73 -6.69 8.99
C ALA A 48 -0.58 -7.32 8.51
N GLY A 49 -1.22 -6.67 7.51
CA GLY A 49 -2.43 -7.15 6.86
C GLY A 49 -2.26 -8.47 6.12
N LEU A 50 -2.24 -9.58 6.87
CA LEU A 50 -2.44 -10.93 6.34
C LEU A 50 -3.59 -11.58 7.11
N VAL A 51 -4.81 -11.40 6.59
CA VAL A 51 -5.99 -12.12 7.05
C VAL A 51 -5.89 -13.56 6.50
N MET A 52 -5.32 -14.45 7.30
CA MET A 52 -5.54 -15.88 7.14
C MET A 52 -6.45 -16.36 8.26
N GLN A 53 -7.51 -17.07 7.87
CA GLN A 53 -8.50 -17.79 8.69
C GLN A 53 -9.70 -16.94 9.18
N VAL A 54 -10.80 -17.07 8.44
CA VAL A 54 -12.15 -16.85 8.96
C VAL A 54 -12.66 -18.18 9.49
N GLY A 55 -12.85 -18.25 10.81
CA GLY A 55 -13.73 -19.22 11.48
C GLY A 55 -13.07 -20.51 11.97
N ASP A 56 -12.63 -20.53 13.23
CA ASP A 56 -13.04 -21.60 14.15
C ASP A 56 -12.98 -21.08 15.60
N THR A 57 -14.06 -21.27 16.33
CA THR A 57 -14.21 -20.78 17.71
C THR A 57 -13.99 -21.93 18.67
N GLY A 58 -12.74 -22.11 19.10
CA GLY A 58 -12.39 -22.64 20.43
C GLY A 58 -11.98 -24.12 20.53
N GLU A 59 -10.67 -24.38 20.65
CA GLU A 59 -10.01 -25.29 21.63
C GLU A 59 -8.46 -25.06 21.55
N PRO A 60 -7.62 -25.25 22.61
CA PRO A 60 -6.25 -24.72 22.69
C PRO A 60 -5.22 -25.56 21.91
N PRO A 61 -3.97 -25.08 21.73
CA PRO A 61 -3.14 -25.50 20.60
C PRO A 61 -2.52 -26.87 20.83
N ALA A 62 -2.98 -27.87 20.08
CA ALA A 62 -2.16 -29.01 19.74
C ALA A 62 -1.01 -28.52 18.84
N GLN A 63 0.20 -28.96 19.17
CA GLN A 63 1.46 -28.67 18.48
C GLN A 63 1.31 -28.67 16.95
N PRO A 64 2.08 -27.85 16.20
CA PRO A 64 2.09 -27.92 14.75
C PRO A 64 2.77 -29.23 14.36
N ALA A 65 2.00 -30.32 14.35
CA ALA A 65 2.27 -31.42 13.47
C ALA A 65 2.38 -30.78 12.10
N ALA A 66 3.56 -30.92 11.48
CA ALA A 66 3.74 -30.64 10.08
C ALA A 66 2.73 -31.52 9.34
N HIS A 67 1.52 -30.99 9.14
CA HIS A 67 0.64 -31.43 8.10
C HIS A 67 1.43 -31.14 6.84
N ALA A 68 2.16 -32.16 6.38
CA ALA A 68 2.42 -32.30 4.97
C ALA A 68 1.03 -32.25 4.34
N GLU A 69 0.60 -31.05 3.95
CA GLU A 69 -0.54 -30.87 3.08
C GLU A 69 -0.27 -31.81 1.92
N VAL A 70 -1.03 -32.90 1.87
CA VAL A 70 -1.18 -33.68 0.65
C VAL A 70 -1.90 -32.73 -0.29
N ARG A 71 -1.13 -31.83 -0.93
CA ARG A 71 -1.62 -30.96 -2.00
C ARG A 71 -2.10 -31.93 -3.05
N ASP A 72 -3.41 -31.91 -3.29
CA ASP A 72 -4.01 -32.71 -4.35
C ASP A 72 -3.26 -32.31 -5.64
N PRO A 73 -2.62 -33.25 -6.36
CA PRO A 73 -1.86 -32.93 -7.57
C PRO A 73 -2.69 -32.10 -8.58
N GLY A 74 -4.02 -32.26 -8.59
CA GLY A 74 -4.91 -31.45 -9.40
C GLY A 74 -4.99 -29.98 -8.98
N GLU A 75 -4.81 -29.65 -7.69
CA GLU A 75 -4.84 -28.27 -7.19
C GLU A 75 -3.57 -27.50 -7.57
N ASP A 76 -2.43 -28.18 -7.57
CA ASP A 76 -1.16 -27.59 -8.03
C ASP A 76 -1.14 -27.36 -9.54
N ASP A 77 -1.74 -28.26 -10.32
CA ASP A 77 -1.94 -28.06 -11.76
C ASP A 77 -2.85 -26.85 -12.03
N LEU A 78 -3.95 -26.68 -11.28
CA LEU A 78 -4.84 -25.52 -11.40
C LEU A 78 -4.14 -24.21 -11.01
N ARG A 79 -3.34 -24.21 -9.95
CA ARG A 79 -2.52 -23.04 -9.57
C ARG A 79 -1.47 -22.72 -10.64
N ALA A 80 -0.84 -23.73 -11.23
CA ALA A 80 0.14 -23.53 -12.31
C ALA A 80 -0.52 -22.90 -13.54
N VAL A 81 -1.66 -23.44 -13.98
CA VAL A 81 -2.45 -22.89 -15.11
C VAL A 81 -2.91 -21.46 -14.82
N ARG A 82 -3.36 -21.17 -13.60
CA ARG A 82 -3.76 -19.81 -13.20
C ARG A 82 -2.58 -18.83 -13.28
N THR A 83 -1.41 -19.22 -12.78
CA THR A 83 -0.21 -18.38 -12.82
C THR A 83 0.28 -18.15 -14.25
N GLU A 84 0.24 -19.18 -15.12
CA GLU A 84 0.57 -19.02 -16.54
C GLU A 84 -0.40 -18.06 -17.23
N LEU A 85 -1.71 -18.25 -17.01
CA LEU A 85 -2.74 -17.42 -17.62
C LEU A 85 -2.63 -15.96 -17.15
N LEU A 86 -2.42 -15.73 -15.85
CA LEU A 86 -2.19 -14.40 -15.31
C LEU A 86 -0.93 -13.77 -15.93
N SER A 87 0.16 -14.52 -16.03
CA SER A 87 1.39 -14.03 -16.65
C SER A 87 1.18 -13.63 -18.10
N ARG A 88 0.45 -14.44 -18.89
CA ARG A 88 0.15 -14.16 -20.30
C ARG A 88 -0.79 -12.96 -20.45
N VAL A 89 -1.81 -12.84 -19.58
CA VAL A 89 -2.72 -11.69 -19.53
C VAL A 89 -1.96 -10.41 -19.17
N MET A 90 -1.13 -10.44 -18.13
CA MET A 90 -0.35 -9.27 -17.70
C MET A 90 0.67 -8.85 -18.77
N MET A 91 1.32 -9.82 -19.44
CA MET A 91 2.22 -9.54 -20.55
C MET A 91 1.48 -8.83 -21.68
N ARG A 92 0.31 -9.35 -22.09
CA ARG A 92 -0.52 -8.77 -23.15
C ARG A 92 -1.08 -7.40 -22.78
N PHE A 93 -1.56 -7.25 -21.55
CA PHE A 93 -2.04 -5.98 -21.01
C PHE A 93 -0.96 -4.90 -21.06
N ARG A 94 0.27 -5.23 -20.63
CA ARG A 94 1.40 -4.29 -20.66
C ARG A 94 1.77 -3.86 -22.09
N THR A 95 1.59 -4.73 -23.08
CA THR A 95 1.90 -4.43 -24.49
C THR A 95 0.78 -3.68 -25.21
N GLU A 96 -0.48 -4.03 -24.95
CA GLU A 96 -1.64 -3.44 -25.64
C GLU A 96 -2.09 -2.11 -24.99
N TRP A 97 -1.77 -1.90 -23.71
CA TRP A 97 -2.20 -0.73 -22.93
C TRP A 97 -1.04 -0.04 -22.18
N PRO A 98 0.07 0.32 -22.83
CA PRO A 98 1.24 0.91 -22.17
C PRO A 98 0.92 2.21 -21.40
N GLN A 99 -0.05 3.00 -21.87
CA GLN A 99 -0.50 4.24 -21.23
C GLN A 99 -1.14 4.01 -19.85
N VAL A 100 -1.85 2.89 -19.66
CA VAL A 100 -2.50 2.57 -18.38
C VAL A 100 -1.45 2.18 -17.35
N VAL A 101 -0.45 1.39 -17.78
CA VAL A 101 0.70 1.05 -16.93
C VAL A 101 1.47 2.31 -16.53
N ALA A 102 1.75 3.20 -17.48
CA ALA A 102 2.42 4.47 -17.21
C ALA A 102 1.64 5.31 -16.18
N ALA A 103 0.34 5.51 -16.39
CA ALA A 103 -0.51 6.26 -15.47
C ALA A 103 -0.57 5.64 -14.07
N HIS A 104 -0.69 4.30 -13.97
CA HIS A 104 -0.69 3.62 -12.68
C HIS A 104 0.68 3.72 -11.97
N THR A 105 1.78 3.58 -12.71
CA THR A 105 3.12 3.76 -12.14
C THR A 105 3.35 5.20 -11.68
N GLU A 106 2.90 6.19 -12.44
CA GLU A 106 2.99 7.60 -12.06
C GLU A 106 2.17 7.88 -10.80
N ALA A 107 0.92 7.43 -10.76
CA ALA A 107 0.07 7.57 -9.57
C ALA A 107 0.68 6.89 -8.34
N THR A 108 1.25 5.69 -8.50
CA THR A 108 1.92 4.97 -7.42
C THR A 108 3.16 5.72 -6.93
N LEU A 109 3.97 6.25 -7.86
CA LEU A 109 5.14 7.06 -7.52
C LEU A 109 4.73 8.35 -6.79
N GLN A 110 3.72 9.07 -7.28
CA GLN A 110 3.21 10.29 -6.65
C GLN A 110 2.68 10.02 -5.24
N SER A 111 1.95 8.92 -5.06
CA SER A 111 1.43 8.51 -3.74
C SER A 111 2.54 8.20 -2.74
N ARG A 112 3.68 7.68 -3.18
CA ARG A 112 4.79 7.27 -2.29
C ARG A 112 5.88 8.33 -2.12
N LEU A 113 6.15 9.15 -3.14
CA LEU A 113 7.21 10.15 -3.10
C LEU A 113 6.92 11.26 -2.10
N ALA A 114 5.69 11.76 -2.06
CA ALA A 114 5.31 12.84 -1.13
C ALA A 114 5.55 12.46 0.35
N PRO A 115 5.05 11.32 0.87
CA PRO A 115 5.27 10.95 2.27
C PRO A 115 6.74 10.63 2.57
N LEU A 116 7.45 9.92 1.68
CA LEU A 116 8.88 9.62 1.89
C LEU A 116 9.74 10.89 1.94
N THR A 117 9.43 11.87 1.10
CA THR A 117 10.17 13.14 1.08
C THR A 117 9.90 13.95 2.34
N ALA A 118 8.64 13.97 2.81
CA ALA A 118 8.28 14.63 4.06
C ALA A 118 8.98 13.98 5.27
N GLN A 119 9.02 12.64 5.31
CA GLN A 119 9.71 11.89 6.36
C GLN A 119 11.21 12.21 6.35
N LEU A 120 11.86 12.16 5.19
CA LEU A 120 13.29 12.49 5.07
C LEU A 120 13.58 13.93 5.54
N ALA A 121 12.73 14.89 5.17
CA ALA A 121 12.89 16.28 5.59
C ALA A 121 12.77 16.44 7.11
N SER A 122 11.83 15.72 7.74
CA SER A 122 11.66 15.69 9.20
C SER A 122 12.91 15.14 9.90
N GLU A 123 13.39 13.98 9.45
CA GLU A 123 14.58 13.33 10.04
C GLU A 123 15.84 14.20 9.90
N LEU A 124 16.04 14.83 8.74
CA LEU A 124 17.15 15.76 8.53
C LEU A 124 17.04 17.00 9.42
N THR A 125 15.83 17.54 9.59
CA THR A 125 15.61 18.70 10.48
C THR A 125 15.92 18.32 11.93
N GLN A 126 15.37 17.20 12.41
CA GLN A 126 15.57 16.75 13.79
C GLN A 126 17.04 16.40 14.08
N SER A 127 17.73 15.74 13.14
CA SER A 127 19.16 15.42 13.30
C SER A 127 20.05 16.66 13.30
N LEU A 128 19.75 17.66 12.45
CA LEU A 128 20.47 18.94 12.45
C LEU A 128 20.21 19.74 13.74
N GLU A 129 18.97 19.80 14.21
CA GLU A 129 18.63 20.46 15.47
C GLU A 129 19.34 19.81 16.65
N ALA A 130 19.28 18.48 16.76
CA ALA A 130 19.96 17.75 17.84
C ALA A 130 21.47 18.01 17.82
N ARG A 131 22.09 17.97 16.63
CA ARG A 131 23.53 18.22 16.49
C ARG A 131 23.91 19.66 16.80
N LEU A 132 23.07 20.63 16.42
CA LEU A 132 23.28 22.05 16.72
C LEU A 132 23.16 22.31 18.21
N VAL A 133 22.15 21.74 18.89
CA VAL A 133 21.98 21.86 20.34
C VAL A 133 23.19 21.26 21.06
N GLU A 134 23.58 20.03 20.71
CA GLU A 134 24.76 19.38 21.28
C GLU A 134 26.03 20.21 21.08
N TRP A 135 26.22 20.77 19.89
CA TRP A 135 27.38 21.62 19.61
C TRP A 135 27.35 22.94 20.38
N LEU A 136 26.17 23.57 20.48
CA LEU A 136 25.99 24.80 21.26
C LEU A 136 26.25 24.55 22.74
N ASP A 137 25.73 23.47 23.30
CA ASP A 137 25.95 23.08 24.70
C ASP A 137 27.44 22.85 24.96
N ALA A 138 28.13 22.10 24.11
CA ALA A 138 29.57 21.86 24.23
C ALA A 138 30.39 23.16 24.11
N THR A 139 29.99 24.07 23.22
CA THR A 139 30.69 25.35 23.02
C THR A 139 30.47 26.30 24.20
N LEU A 140 29.26 26.34 24.75
CA LEU A 140 28.96 27.13 25.95
C LEU A 140 29.72 26.59 27.16
N GLU A 141 29.78 25.26 27.34
CA GLU A 141 30.57 24.64 28.41
C GLU A 141 32.06 24.96 28.27
N GLU A 142 32.62 24.95 27.05
CA GLU A 142 34.01 25.33 26.80
C GLU A 142 34.29 26.78 27.21
N ILE A 143 33.41 27.72 26.82
CA ILE A 143 33.53 29.14 27.16
C ILE A 143 33.44 29.34 28.67
N GLU A 144 32.47 28.71 29.34
CA GLU A 144 32.28 28.78 30.80
C GLU A 144 33.45 28.16 31.58
N LYS A 145 34.11 27.15 31.01
CA LYS A 145 35.29 26.49 31.57
C LYS A 145 36.59 27.27 31.35
N THR A 146 36.57 28.30 30.50
CA THR A 146 37.66 29.27 30.32
C THR A 146 37.45 30.62 31.02
N PRO A 147 37.12 30.71 32.33
CA PRO A 147 37.11 32.00 32.99
C PRO A 147 38.55 32.33 33.44
N GLY A 148 39.22 33.23 32.71
CA GLY A 148 40.42 33.91 33.19
C GLY A 148 41.77 33.27 32.87
N ARG A 149 42.16 33.32 31.58
CA ARG A 149 43.58 33.32 31.21
C ARG A 149 43.91 34.64 30.52
N ASP A 150 43.88 35.70 31.32
CA ASP A 150 44.64 36.94 31.16
C ASP A 150 44.92 37.48 32.57
#